data_AF-A0A1I7ZPE9-F1
#
_entry.id   AF-A0A1I7ZPE9-F1
#
_cell.length_a   1.000
_cell.length_b   1.000
_cell.length_c   1.000
_cell.angle_alpha   90.00
_cell.angle_beta   90.00
_cell.angle_gamma   90.00
#
_symmetry.space_group_name_H-M   'P 1'
#
loop_
_entity.id
_entity.type
_entity.pdbx_description
1 polymer ?
#
loop_
_entity_poly.entity_id
_entity_poly.type
_entity_poly.pdbx_seq_one_letter_code
_entity_poly.pdbx_strand_id
1 'polypeptide(L)'
;MINKELTAFPEHRLNLFILLRDVAQHCFPVLIAIPEADFRLLLEADVWALQHQMRDVAEVGIEMLKEILVKVAELPPAEKQMFYGQHFMYLLEQVLAIATDRNQVQIVGLTNLSDVLCHLFLAVEKHMPGDLPGKPAGQSNADFIFNWLSALLAQHFSQNLNSDQIRVTAKGFFSFNNNVGKMRDHLRDFLIQLREEAGEDTQDLYIEEKESEIQNALNQKMAVPGIKNPNELDDEDMK
;
A
#
# COMPACT_ATOMS: atom_id res chain seq x y z
N MET A 1 12.09 -7.12 -24.79
CA MET A 1 13.43 -7.74 -24.62
C MET A 1 13.49 -8.49 -23.31
N ILE A 2 13.19 -7.85 -22.18
CA ILE A 2 13.26 -8.48 -20.85
C ILE A 2 12.02 -9.26 -20.43
N ASN A 3 10.88 -9.08 -21.11
CA ASN A 3 9.58 -9.67 -20.78
C ASN A 3 9.31 -11.04 -21.43
N LYS A 4 10.16 -11.48 -22.38
CA LYS A 4 9.99 -12.76 -23.10
C LYS A 4 10.77 -13.91 -22.45
N GLU A 5 11.93 -13.62 -21.87
CA GLU A 5 12.77 -14.59 -21.19
C GLU A 5 13.28 -14.00 -19.87
N LEU A 6 12.88 -14.62 -18.75
CA LEU A 6 13.15 -14.13 -17.40
C LEU A 6 14.63 -14.21 -17.00
N THR A 7 15.41 -15.08 -17.67
CA THR A 7 16.82 -15.34 -17.36
C THR A 7 17.79 -14.66 -18.34
N ALA A 8 17.32 -14.27 -19.53
CA ALA A 8 18.16 -13.60 -20.52
C ALA A 8 18.43 -12.13 -20.13
N PHE A 9 19.61 -11.62 -20.52
CA PHE A 9 20.06 -10.23 -20.33
C PHE A 9 19.92 -9.67 -18.89
N PRO A 10 20.45 -10.36 -17.86
CA PRO A 10 20.30 -9.93 -16.46
C PRO A 10 20.87 -8.52 -16.20
N GLU A 11 22.02 -8.18 -16.78
CA GLU A 11 22.62 -6.85 -16.62
C GLU A 11 21.76 -5.75 -17.27
N HIS A 12 21.18 -6.02 -18.43
CA HIS A 12 20.33 -5.03 -19.10
C HIS A 12 19.05 -4.79 -18.31
N ARG A 13 18.50 -5.84 -17.70
CA ARG A 13 17.33 -5.74 -16.83
C ARG A 13 17.62 -4.90 -15.61
N LEU A 14 18.68 -5.23 -14.87
CA LEU A 14 19.06 -4.49 -13.67
C LEU A 14 19.34 -3.02 -14.00
N ASN A 15 20.16 -2.76 -15.02
CA ASN A 15 20.52 -1.39 -15.40
C ASN A 15 19.34 -0.59 -15.97
N LEU A 16 18.36 -1.23 -16.60
CA LEU A 16 17.13 -0.56 -17.02
C LEU A 16 16.34 -0.07 -15.81
N PHE A 17 16.12 -0.92 -14.80
CA PHE A 17 15.38 -0.50 -13.61
C PHE A 17 16.13 0.53 -12.77
N ILE A 18 17.47 0.44 -12.70
CA ILE A 18 18.30 1.48 -12.08
C ILE A 18 18.08 2.82 -12.80
N LEU A 19 18.11 2.82 -14.14
CA LEU A 19 17.86 4.04 -14.91
C LEU A 19 16.45 4.59 -14.66
N LEU A 20 15.42 3.74 -14.66
CA LEU A 20 14.04 4.18 -14.42
C LEU A 20 13.86 4.75 -13.01
N ARG A 21 14.46 4.12 -12.00
CA ARG A 21 14.47 4.63 -10.62
C ARG A 21 15.15 5.99 -10.55
N ASP A 22 16.31 6.15 -11.18
CA ASP A 22 17.04 7.42 -11.17
C ASP A 22 16.26 8.53 -11.92
N VAL A 23 15.53 8.18 -12.98
CA VAL A 23 14.61 9.10 -13.67
C VAL A 23 13.43 9.48 -12.76
N ALA A 24 12.84 8.54 -12.03
CA ALA A 24 11.79 8.83 -11.06
C ALA A 24 12.29 9.76 -9.95
N GLN A 25 13.52 9.55 -9.47
CA GLN A 25 14.11 10.34 -8.40
C GLN A 25 14.50 11.77 -8.83
N HIS A 26 15.10 11.91 -10.02
CA HIS A 26 15.71 13.18 -10.45
C HIS A 26 14.91 13.95 -11.50
N CYS A 27 14.01 13.27 -12.22
CA CYS A 27 13.30 13.80 -13.38
C CYS A 27 11.78 13.55 -13.29
N PHE A 28 11.21 13.42 -12.09
CA PHE A 28 9.80 13.10 -11.88
C PHE A 28 8.81 13.95 -12.68
N PRO A 29 8.97 15.29 -12.82
CA PRO A 29 8.03 16.11 -13.60
C PRO A 29 7.99 15.72 -15.08
N VAL A 30 9.09 15.21 -15.63
CA VAL A 30 9.13 14.68 -17.00
C VAL A 30 8.48 13.30 -17.04
N LEU A 31 8.75 12.46 -16.05
CA LEU A 31 8.23 11.10 -15.96
C LEU A 31 6.69 11.08 -15.89
N ILE A 32 6.09 11.93 -15.06
CA ILE A 32 4.63 11.98 -14.88
C ILE A 32 3.91 12.66 -16.07
N ALA A 33 4.65 13.38 -16.91
CA ALA A 33 4.11 14.10 -18.06
C ALA A 33 4.17 13.29 -19.38
N ILE A 34 4.72 12.07 -19.36
CA ILE A 34 4.72 11.19 -20.54
C ILE A 34 3.28 10.73 -20.86
N PRO A 35 3.02 10.23 -22.08
CA PRO A 35 1.70 9.72 -22.42
C PRO A 35 1.23 8.65 -21.43
N GLU A 36 -0.04 8.70 -21.04
CA GLU A 36 -0.65 7.79 -20.05
C GLU A 36 -0.36 6.30 -20.32
N ALA A 37 -0.41 5.88 -21.58
CA ALA A 37 -0.14 4.49 -21.95
C ALA A 37 1.31 4.07 -21.61
N ASP A 38 2.26 4.97 -21.77
CA ASP A 38 3.68 4.74 -21.48
C ASP A 38 3.93 4.79 -19.97
N PHE A 39 3.29 5.71 -19.26
CA PHE A 39 3.37 5.78 -17.79
C PHE A 39 2.78 4.54 -17.13
N ARG A 40 1.62 4.09 -17.60
CA ARG A 40 1.03 2.82 -17.16
C ARG A 40 1.97 1.64 -17.42
N LEU A 41 2.58 1.57 -18.60
CA LEU A 41 3.55 0.52 -18.91
C LEU A 41 4.76 0.55 -17.97
N LEU A 42 5.21 1.75 -17.57
CA LEU A 42 6.27 1.91 -16.58
C LEU A 42 5.87 1.33 -15.22
N LEU A 43 4.66 1.63 -14.73
CA LEU A 43 4.14 1.07 -13.48
C LEU A 43 3.98 -0.46 -13.56
N GLU A 44 3.49 -0.99 -14.68
CA GLU A 44 3.37 -2.43 -14.90
C GLU A 44 4.76 -3.11 -14.96
N ALA A 45 5.76 -2.45 -15.56
CA ALA A 45 7.14 -2.92 -15.57
C ALA A 45 7.78 -2.87 -14.17
N ASP A 46 7.45 -1.86 -13.36
CA ASP A 46 7.91 -1.76 -11.98
C ASP A 46 7.35 -2.90 -11.13
N VAL A 47 6.03 -3.10 -11.14
CA VAL A 47 5.39 -4.24 -10.45
C VAL A 47 6.03 -5.57 -10.86
N TRP A 48 6.33 -5.73 -12.15
CA TRP A 48 7.04 -6.90 -12.64
C TRP A 48 8.46 -7.03 -12.05
N ALA A 49 9.18 -5.92 -11.86
CA ALA A 49 10.48 -5.90 -11.17
C ALA A 49 10.35 -6.29 -9.69
N LEU A 50 9.34 -5.78 -8.98
CA LEU A 50 9.08 -6.14 -7.58
C LEU A 50 8.81 -7.65 -7.41
N GLN A 51 8.21 -8.29 -8.41
CA GLN A 51 7.92 -9.73 -8.43
C GLN A 51 9.11 -10.60 -8.89
N HIS A 52 10.27 -9.99 -9.17
CA HIS A 52 11.40 -10.71 -9.74
C HIS A 52 12.09 -11.62 -8.73
N GLN A 53 12.60 -12.77 -9.20
CA GLN A 53 13.39 -13.69 -8.36
C GLN A 53 14.81 -13.19 -8.04
N MET A 54 15.26 -12.12 -8.69
CA MET A 54 16.58 -11.53 -8.48
C MET A 54 16.39 -10.42 -7.46
N ARG A 55 16.99 -10.57 -6.28
CA ARG A 55 16.86 -9.62 -5.17
C ARG A 55 17.18 -8.19 -5.63
N ASP A 56 18.25 -8.02 -6.36
CA ASP A 56 18.76 -6.74 -6.84
C ASP A 56 17.71 -6.01 -7.71
N VAL A 57 16.98 -6.75 -8.54
CA VAL A 57 15.91 -6.20 -9.40
C VAL A 57 14.69 -5.84 -8.57
N ALA A 58 14.30 -6.71 -7.63
CA ALA A 58 13.17 -6.49 -6.75
C ALA A 58 13.39 -5.33 -5.77
N GLU A 59 14.62 -5.16 -5.27
CA GLU A 59 15.05 -4.03 -4.43
C GLU A 59 14.95 -2.71 -5.19
N VAL A 60 15.47 -2.65 -6.42
CA VAL A 60 15.35 -1.44 -7.25
C VAL A 60 13.88 -1.13 -7.57
N GLY A 61 13.06 -2.15 -7.81
CA GLY A 61 11.63 -1.99 -8.04
C GLY A 61 10.90 -1.38 -6.83
N ILE A 62 11.05 -1.96 -5.65
CA ILE A 62 10.37 -1.44 -4.44
C ILE A 62 10.85 -0.03 -4.07
N GLU A 63 12.13 0.29 -4.33
CA GLU A 63 12.68 1.64 -4.20
C GLU A 63 12.02 2.62 -5.19
N MET A 64 11.88 2.24 -6.46
CA MET A 64 11.26 3.08 -7.48
C MET A 64 9.78 3.33 -7.16
N LEU A 65 9.02 2.29 -6.81
CA LEU A 65 7.61 2.44 -6.44
C LEU A 65 7.45 3.40 -5.26
N LYS A 66 8.29 3.26 -4.22
CA LYS A 66 8.28 4.17 -3.08
C LYS A 66 8.54 5.62 -3.51
N GLU A 67 9.57 5.85 -4.33
CA GLU A 67 9.91 7.19 -4.82
C GLU A 67 8.74 7.80 -5.61
N ILE A 68 8.11 7.03 -6.50
CA ILE A 68 6.92 7.47 -7.24
C ILE A 68 5.80 7.87 -6.27
N LEU A 69 5.47 7.05 -5.28
CA LEU A 69 4.40 7.37 -4.31
C LEU A 69 4.71 8.62 -3.49
N VAL A 70 5.96 8.81 -3.05
CA VAL A 70 6.40 10.02 -2.35
C VAL A 70 6.24 11.25 -3.25
N LYS A 71 6.70 11.18 -4.49
CA LYS A 71 6.65 12.30 -5.43
C LYS A 71 5.23 12.65 -5.85
N VAL A 72 4.37 11.65 -6.08
CA VAL A 72 2.94 11.89 -6.33
C VAL A 72 2.31 12.65 -5.17
N ALA A 73 2.63 12.29 -3.91
CA ALA A 73 2.09 12.98 -2.75
C ALA A 73 2.48 14.47 -2.67
N GLU A 74 3.48 14.92 -3.44
CA GLU A 74 3.93 16.32 -3.52
C GLU A 74 3.35 17.10 -4.73
N LEU A 75 2.70 16.42 -5.68
CA LEU A 75 2.18 17.04 -6.91
C LEU A 75 1.04 18.07 -6.66
N PRO A 76 0.68 18.90 -7.64
CA PRO A 76 -0.56 19.68 -7.60
C PRO A 76 -1.81 18.79 -7.50
N PRO A 77 -2.91 19.26 -6.88
CA PRO A 77 -4.12 18.43 -6.67
C PRO A 77 -4.69 17.78 -7.92
N ALA A 78 -4.71 18.46 -9.06
CA ALA A 78 -5.23 17.89 -10.30
C ALA A 78 -4.41 16.68 -10.77
N GLU A 79 -3.09 16.78 -10.72
CA GLU A 79 -2.16 15.71 -11.12
C GLU A 79 -2.20 14.55 -10.13
N LYS A 80 -2.29 14.82 -8.81
CA LYS A 80 -2.54 13.77 -7.80
C LYS A 80 -3.81 12.99 -8.12
N GLN A 81 -4.90 13.69 -8.42
CA GLN A 81 -6.18 13.04 -8.70
C GLN A 81 -6.12 12.17 -9.94
N MET A 82 -5.44 12.63 -10.99
CA MET A 82 -5.22 11.81 -12.20
C MET A 82 -4.51 10.52 -11.85
N PHE A 83 -3.36 10.61 -11.17
CA PHE A 83 -2.60 9.43 -10.75
C PHE A 83 -3.42 8.47 -9.88
N TYR A 84 -4.02 8.97 -8.79
CA TYR A 84 -4.77 8.10 -7.87
C TYR A 84 -6.02 7.52 -8.53
N GLY A 85 -6.71 8.31 -9.35
CA GLY A 85 -7.87 7.84 -10.10
C GLY A 85 -7.51 6.71 -11.06
N GLN A 86 -6.36 6.76 -11.73
CA GLN A 86 -6.01 5.79 -12.77
C GLN A 86 -5.25 4.57 -12.24
N HIS A 87 -4.43 4.73 -11.20
CA HIS A 87 -3.44 3.72 -10.83
C HIS A 87 -3.56 3.21 -9.39
N PHE A 88 -4.27 3.90 -8.49
CA PHE A 88 -4.23 3.55 -7.06
C PHE A 88 -4.72 2.12 -6.79
N MET A 89 -5.89 1.74 -7.32
CA MET A 89 -6.46 0.41 -7.09
C MET A 89 -5.53 -0.70 -7.60
N TYR A 90 -4.95 -0.51 -8.79
CA TYR A 90 -3.99 -1.44 -9.36
C TYR A 90 -2.76 -1.60 -8.46
N LEU A 91 -2.12 -0.50 -8.05
CA LEU A 91 -0.93 -0.55 -7.21
C LEU A 91 -1.24 -1.16 -5.84
N LEU A 92 -2.37 -0.82 -5.22
CA LEU A 92 -2.77 -1.38 -3.93
C LEU A 92 -2.94 -2.90 -4.01
N GLU A 93 -3.65 -3.39 -5.04
CA GLU A 93 -3.86 -4.82 -5.25
C GLU A 93 -2.53 -5.55 -5.50
N GLN A 94 -1.67 -5.02 -6.36
CA GLN A 94 -0.37 -5.65 -6.66
C GLN A 94 0.54 -5.70 -5.44
N VAL A 95 0.63 -4.60 -4.67
CA VAL A 95 1.45 -4.57 -3.45
C VAL A 95 0.91 -5.52 -2.39
N LEU A 96 -0.41 -5.63 -2.20
CA LEU A 96 -1.02 -6.60 -1.28
C LEU A 96 -0.77 -8.06 -1.72
N ALA A 97 -0.84 -8.34 -3.02
CA ALA A 97 -0.53 -9.66 -3.56
C ALA A 97 0.94 -10.04 -3.29
N ILE A 98 1.88 -9.11 -3.52
CA ILE A 98 3.31 -9.32 -3.22
C ILE A 98 3.54 -9.46 -1.71
N ALA A 99 2.85 -8.65 -0.90
CA ALA A 99 2.96 -8.69 0.55
C ALA A 99 2.40 -9.99 1.17
N THR A 100 1.54 -10.71 0.45
CA THR A 100 1.01 -12.02 0.87
C THR A 100 1.74 -13.22 0.26
N ASP A 101 2.64 -13.02 -0.71
CA ASP A 101 3.49 -14.07 -1.26
C ASP A 101 4.74 -14.28 -0.39
N ARG A 102 4.84 -15.45 0.24
CA ARG A 102 5.97 -15.83 1.11
C ARG A 102 7.34 -15.74 0.43
N ASN A 103 7.43 -16.10 -0.85
CA ASN A 103 8.70 -16.05 -1.57
C ASN A 103 9.08 -14.59 -1.83
N GLN A 104 8.14 -13.78 -2.29
CA GLN A 104 8.40 -12.38 -2.59
C GLN A 104 8.71 -11.56 -1.33
N VAL A 105 8.01 -11.82 -0.22
CA VAL A 105 8.31 -11.19 1.08
C VAL A 105 9.75 -11.43 1.52
N GLN A 106 10.32 -12.62 1.25
CA GLN A 106 11.72 -12.94 1.56
C GLN A 106 12.73 -12.24 0.64
N ILE A 107 12.33 -11.93 -0.58
CA ILE A 107 13.16 -11.28 -1.59
C ILE A 107 13.16 -9.77 -1.38
N VAL A 108 11.97 -9.15 -1.38
CA VAL A 108 11.75 -7.70 -1.29
C VAL A 108 12.00 -7.18 0.13
N GLY A 109 11.67 -7.99 1.14
CA GLY A 109 11.81 -7.64 2.54
C GLY A 109 10.55 -7.00 3.12
N LEU A 110 10.11 -7.53 4.28
CA LEU A 110 8.88 -7.12 4.95
C LEU A 110 8.86 -5.62 5.28
N THR A 111 9.97 -5.04 5.72
CA THR A 111 10.05 -3.61 6.06
C THR A 111 9.78 -2.72 4.86
N ASN A 112 10.30 -3.06 3.67
CA ASN A 112 10.09 -2.26 2.47
C ASN A 112 8.63 -2.31 2.00
N LEU A 113 8.01 -3.50 2.07
CA LEU A 113 6.58 -3.67 1.77
C LEU A 113 5.70 -2.90 2.75
N SER A 114 6.03 -2.93 4.04
CA SER A 114 5.32 -2.16 5.06
C SER A 114 5.43 -0.65 4.85
N ASP A 115 6.58 -0.16 4.39
CA ASP A 115 6.78 1.26 4.08
C ASP A 115 5.90 1.70 2.89
N VAL A 116 5.89 0.93 1.80
CA VAL A 116 5.02 1.18 0.65
C VAL A 116 3.53 1.10 1.02
N LEU A 117 3.13 0.12 1.84
CA LEU A 117 1.76 0.04 2.36
C LEU A 117 1.41 1.26 3.22
N CYS A 118 2.32 1.74 4.08
CA CYS A 118 2.11 3.00 4.81
C CYS A 118 1.83 4.16 3.84
N HIS A 119 2.60 4.32 2.77
CA HIS A 119 2.38 5.36 1.77
C HIS A 119 1.01 5.23 1.08
N LEU A 120 0.61 4.02 0.67
CA LEU A 120 -0.67 3.78 0.01
C LEU A 120 -1.86 4.09 0.92
N PHE A 121 -1.87 3.56 2.14
CA PHE A 121 -2.97 3.79 3.09
C PHE A 121 -2.99 5.23 3.63
N LEU A 122 -1.83 5.90 3.72
CA LEU A 122 -1.77 7.32 4.05
C LEU A 122 -2.35 8.19 2.92
N ALA A 123 -2.14 7.79 1.66
CA ALA A 123 -2.66 8.53 0.52
C ALA A 123 -4.20 8.58 0.51
N VAL A 124 -4.86 7.48 0.89
CA VAL A 124 -6.33 7.40 1.00
C VAL A 124 -6.90 8.44 1.97
N GLU A 125 -6.16 8.73 3.05
CA GLU A 125 -6.62 9.65 4.09
C GLU A 125 -6.24 11.11 3.83
N LYS A 126 -5.08 11.36 3.19
CA LYS A 126 -4.48 12.70 3.17
C LYS A 126 -4.12 13.25 1.80
N HIS A 127 -3.96 12.40 0.80
CA HIS A 127 -3.35 12.84 -0.47
C HIS A 127 -4.29 12.76 -1.66
N MET A 128 -5.42 12.04 -1.56
CA MET A 128 -6.45 11.99 -2.60
C MET A 128 -7.40 13.19 -2.50
N PRO A 129 -7.35 14.14 -3.46
CA PRO A 129 -8.22 15.31 -3.42
C PRO A 129 -9.62 15.03 -3.97
N GLY A 130 -9.87 13.87 -4.60
CA GLY A 130 -11.15 13.49 -5.17
C GLY A 130 -11.44 11.99 -5.08
N ASP A 131 -12.56 11.59 -5.66
CA ASP A 131 -13.11 10.24 -5.56
C ASP A 131 -12.37 9.23 -6.42
N LEU A 132 -12.20 8.00 -5.90
CA LEU A 132 -11.71 6.87 -6.68
C LEU A 132 -12.79 6.35 -7.66
N PRO A 133 -12.40 5.83 -8.85
CA PRO A 133 -13.37 5.25 -9.78
C PRO A 133 -14.12 4.07 -9.17
N GLY A 134 -15.42 4.00 -9.46
CA GLY A 134 -16.29 2.93 -8.94
C GLY A 134 -16.71 3.12 -7.48
N LYS A 135 -16.25 4.17 -6.80
CA LYS A 135 -16.71 4.50 -5.45
C LYS A 135 -18.21 4.84 -5.44
N PRO A 136 -19.02 4.18 -4.58
CA PRO A 136 -20.42 4.56 -4.37
C PRO A 136 -20.60 6.01 -3.91
N ALA A 137 -21.70 6.64 -4.35
CA ALA A 137 -22.06 7.99 -3.93
C ALA A 137 -22.30 8.06 -2.41
N GLY A 138 -21.81 9.11 -1.77
CA GLY A 138 -21.95 9.32 -0.31
C GLY A 138 -20.99 8.51 0.56
N GLN A 139 -20.14 7.66 -0.03
CA GLN A 139 -19.09 6.92 0.69
C GLN A 139 -17.76 7.68 0.65
N SER A 140 -16.96 7.61 1.72
CA SER A 140 -15.58 8.12 1.72
C SER A 140 -14.63 7.18 0.95
N ASN A 141 -13.49 7.68 0.46
CA ASN A 141 -12.47 6.80 -0.14
C ASN A 141 -11.99 5.73 0.86
N ALA A 142 -11.86 6.08 2.14
CA ALA A 142 -11.45 5.15 3.19
C ALA A 142 -12.45 3.99 3.35
N ASP A 143 -13.75 4.28 3.44
CA ASP A 143 -14.76 3.23 3.56
C ASP A 143 -14.84 2.36 2.30
N PHE A 144 -14.66 2.96 1.12
CA PHE A 144 -14.67 2.23 -0.14
C PHE A 144 -13.50 1.22 -0.19
N ILE A 145 -12.29 1.67 0.13
CA ILE A 145 -11.11 0.80 0.18
C ILE A 145 -11.23 -0.23 1.29
N PHE A 146 -11.77 0.12 2.46
CA PHE A 146 -12.01 -0.82 3.56
C PHE A 146 -12.95 -1.96 3.14
N ASN A 147 -14.06 -1.64 2.49
CA ASN A 147 -15.02 -2.63 2.00
C ASN A 147 -14.42 -3.49 0.89
N TRP A 148 -13.72 -2.88 -0.07
CA TRP A 148 -13.03 -3.58 -1.14
C TRP A 148 -11.97 -4.54 -0.58
N LEU A 149 -11.13 -4.08 0.34
CA LEU A 149 -10.08 -4.89 0.97
C LEU A 149 -10.67 -6.05 1.75
N SER A 150 -11.73 -5.80 2.53
CA SER A 150 -12.42 -6.85 3.29
C SER A 150 -12.98 -7.92 2.35
N ALA A 151 -13.58 -7.53 1.23
CA ALA A 151 -14.08 -8.47 0.22
C ALA A 151 -12.94 -9.25 -0.46
N LEU A 152 -11.83 -8.59 -0.80
CA LEU A 152 -10.65 -9.23 -1.38
C LEU A 152 -10.07 -10.28 -0.43
N LEU A 153 -9.88 -9.92 0.85
CA LEU A 153 -9.37 -10.85 1.87
C LEU A 153 -10.32 -12.03 2.09
N ALA A 154 -11.63 -11.79 2.14
CA ALA A 154 -12.62 -12.87 2.25
C ALA A 154 -12.58 -13.81 1.03
N GLN A 155 -12.41 -13.26 -0.17
CA GLN A 155 -12.33 -14.04 -1.40
C GLN A 155 -11.11 -14.96 -1.41
N HIS A 156 -9.95 -14.47 -0.97
CA HIS A 156 -8.69 -15.21 -1.06
C HIS A 156 -8.36 -16.05 0.18
N PHE A 157 -8.87 -15.68 1.36
CA PHE A 157 -8.40 -16.21 2.64
C PHE A 157 -9.53 -16.63 3.59
N SER A 158 -10.78 -16.78 3.13
CA SER A 158 -11.91 -17.25 3.98
C SER A 158 -11.71 -18.64 4.58
N GLN A 159 -10.77 -19.44 4.06
CA GLN A 159 -10.40 -20.73 4.64
C GLN A 159 -9.47 -20.59 5.86
N ASN A 160 -8.78 -19.45 5.97
CA ASN A 160 -7.79 -19.18 7.01
C ASN A 160 -8.29 -18.13 8.02
N LEU A 161 -9.15 -17.23 7.59
CA LEU A 161 -9.60 -16.08 8.36
C LEU A 161 -11.11 -16.04 8.51
N ASN A 162 -11.57 -15.79 9.74
CA ASN A 162 -12.96 -15.46 10.01
C ASN A 162 -13.25 -13.97 9.70
N SER A 163 -14.53 -13.59 9.75
CA SER A 163 -14.97 -12.22 9.43
C SER A 163 -14.40 -11.15 10.35
N ASP A 164 -14.18 -11.46 11.62
CA ASP A 164 -13.61 -10.52 12.59
C ASP A 164 -12.11 -10.31 12.34
N GLN A 165 -11.36 -11.38 12.04
CA GLN A 165 -9.95 -11.31 11.65
C GLN A 165 -9.75 -10.49 10.38
N ILE A 166 -10.61 -10.67 9.38
CA ILE A 166 -10.60 -9.85 8.15
C ILE A 166 -10.84 -8.38 8.49
N ARG A 167 -11.86 -8.09 9.31
CA ARG A 167 -12.19 -6.72 9.73
C ARG A 167 -11.03 -6.06 10.47
N VAL A 168 -10.45 -6.74 11.45
CA VAL A 168 -9.33 -6.23 12.26
C VAL A 168 -8.08 -6.04 11.41
N THR A 169 -7.80 -6.97 10.49
CA THR A 169 -6.71 -6.85 9.52
C THR A 169 -6.89 -5.62 8.63
N ALA A 170 -8.06 -5.45 8.02
CA ALA A 170 -8.34 -4.29 7.19
C ALA A 170 -8.20 -2.98 7.99
N LYS A 171 -8.71 -2.91 9.22
CA LYS A 171 -8.56 -1.72 10.10
C LYS A 171 -7.11 -1.42 10.46
N GLY A 172 -6.30 -2.45 10.69
CA GLY A 172 -4.89 -2.31 11.06
C GLY A 172 -4.08 -1.59 9.98
N PHE A 173 -4.32 -1.90 8.70
CA PHE A 173 -3.65 -1.20 7.59
C PHE A 173 -3.88 0.31 7.59
N PHE A 174 -5.11 0.78 7.85
CA PHE A 174 -5.38 2.22 8.00
C PHE A 174 -4.76 2.80 9.26
N SER A 175 -4.82 2.06 10.36
CA SER A 175 -4.44 2.57 11.68
C SER A 175 -2.94 2.71 11.88
N PHE A 176 -2.15 1.83 11.25
CA PHE A 176 -0.69 1.82 11.36
C PHE A 176 0.02 2.54 10.20
N ASN A 177 -0.70 3.20 9.29
CA ASN A 177 -0.15 3.82 8.07
C ASN A 177 0.86 4.96 8.30
N ASN A 178 1.02 5.44 9.53
CA ASN A 178 2.01 6.45 9.92
C ASN A 178 3.23 5.86 10.66
N ASN A 179 3.28 4.55 10.85
CA ASN A 179 4.35 3.88 11.59
C ASN A 179 4.72 2.56 10.92
N VAL A 180 5.82 2.60 10.15
CA VAL A 180 6.34 1.44 9.40
C VAL A 180 6.64 0.25 10.33
N GLY A 181 7.11 0.49 11.55
CA GLY A 181 7.36 -0.57 12.53
C GLY A 181 6.09 -1.32 12.91
N LYS A 182 5.03 -0.59 13.29
CA LYS A 182 3.71 -1.16 13.61
C LYS A 182 3.06 -1.82 12.39
N MET A 183 3.16 -1.21 11.21
CA MET A 183 2.67 -1.79 9.96
C MET A 183 3.37 -3.12 9.65
N ARG A 184 4.68 -3.18 9.87
CA ARG A 184 5.48 -4.39 9.67
C ARG A 184 5.12 -5.50 10.63
N ASP A 185 4.93 -5.17 11.90
CA ASP A 185 4.52 -6.15 12.90
C ASP A 185 3.09 -6.64 12.61
N HIS A 186 2.18 -5.74 12.24
CA HIS A 186 0.83 -6.09 11.77
C HIS A 186 0.83 -7.00 10.55
N LEU A 187 1.64 -6.69 9.53
CA LEU A 187 1.77 -7.51 8.33
C LEU A 187 2.39 -8.88 8.66
N ARG A 188 3.36 -8.95 9.58
CA ARG A 188 3.91 -10.21 10.06
C ARG A 188 2.83 -11.08 10.70
N ASP A 189 2.04 -10.51 11.60
CA ASP A 189 0.97 -11.23 12.31
C ASP A 189 -0.06 -11.76 11.32
N PHE A 190 -0.46 -10.92 10.35
CA PHE A 190 -1.37 -11.32 9.28
C PHE A 190 -0.83 -12.51 8.48
N LEU A 191 0.46 -12.48 8.10
CA LEU A 191 1.09 -13.59 7.38
C LEU A 191 1.23 -14.87 8.22
N ILE A 192 1.28 -14.77 9.55
CA ILE A 192 1.24 -15.93 10.44
C ILE A 192 -0.16 -16.52 10.45
N GLN A 193 -1.20 -15.70 10.59
CA GLN A 193 -2.60 -16.14 10.58
C GLN A 193 -2.97 -16.86 9.28
N LEU A 194 -2.45 -16.40 8.13
CA LEU A 194 -2.67 -17.09 6.85
C LEU A 194 -2.11 -18.53 6.81
N ARG A 195 -1.26 -18.92 7.76
CA ARG A 195 -0.62 -20.25 7.82
C ARG A 195 -1.25 -21.18 8.85
N GLU A 196 -2.00 -20.64 9.80
CA GLU A 196 -2.67 -21.42 10.83
C GLU A 196 -4.06 -21.80 10.33
N GLU A 197 -4.44 -23.08 10.50
CA GLU A 197 -5.85 -23.45 10.37
C GLU A 197 -6.61 -22.78 11.51
N ALA A 198 -7.75 -22.15 11.22
CA ALA A 198 -8.49 -21.40 12.22
C ALA A 198 -8.97 -22.34 13.36
N GLY A 199 -8.27 -22.33 14.50
CA GLY A 199 -8.68 -23.01 15.73
C GLY A 199 -9.40 -22.06 16.68
N GLU A 200 -10.53 -22.47 17.26
CA GLU A 200 -11.51 -21.58 17.91
C GLU A 200 -11.05 -20.97 19.26
N ASP A 201 -10.22 -21.64 20.06
CA ASP A 201 -10.10 -21.30 21.49
C ASP A 201 -9.10 -20.18 21.87
N THR A 202 -8.14 -19.81 21.01
CA THR A 202 -7.14 -18.75 21.29
C THR A 202 -7.29 -17.50 20.43
N GLN A 203 -8.28 -17.48 19.53
CA GLN A 203 -8.46 -16.40 18.57
C GLN A 203 -9.10 -15.15 19.17
N ASP A 204 -10.03 -15.31 20.10
CA ASP A 204 -10.78 -14.19 20.69
C ASP A 204 -9.90 -13.24 21.50
N LEU A 205 -8.98 -13.77 22.30
CA LEU A 205 -8.05 -12.96 23.11
C LEU A 205 -7.12 -12.11 22.23
N TYR A 206 -6.61 -12.70 21.14
CA TYR A 206 -5.76 -11.98 20.20
C TYR A 206 -6.52 -10.86 19.48
N ILE A 207 -7.80 -11.08 19.15
CA ILE A 207 -8.66 -10.06 18.52
C ILE A 207 -8.84 -8.86 19.44
N GLU A 208 -9.18 -9.07 20.72
CA GLU A 208 -9.36 -8.00 21.69
C GLU A 208 -8.08 -7.17 21.90
N GLU A 209 -6.93 -7.84 22.05
CA GLU A 209 -5.63 -7.18 22.16
C GLU A 209 -5.34 -6.33 20.91
N LYS A 210 -5.62 -6.88 19.72
CA LYS A 210 -5.38 -6.18 18.46
C LYS A 210 -6.30 -4.97 18.27
N GLU A 211 -7.57 -5.09 18.63
CA GLU A 211 -8.51 -3.95 18.60
C GLU A 211 -8.06 -2.83 19.54
N SER A 212 -7.54 -3.17 20.72
CA SER A 212 -6.95 -2.19 21.65
C SER A 212 -5.71 -1.50 21.06
N GLU A 213 -4.79 -2.26 20.45
CA GLU A 213 -3.62 -1.69 19.76
C GLU A 213 -3.99 -0.73 18.63
N ILE A 214 -4.98 -1.13 17.82
CA ILE A 214 -5.53 -0.33 16.73
C ILE A 214 -6.13 0.96 17.28
N GLN A 215 -6.97 0.88 18.31
CA GLN A 215 -7.58 2.06 18.91
C GLN A 215 -6.53 3.02 19.50
N ASN A 216 -5.50 2.48 20.16
CA ASN A 216 -4.39 3.27 20.67
C ASN A 216 -3.59 3.95 19.55
N ALA A 217 -3.35 3.25 18.44
CA ALA A 217 -2.69 3.84 17.27
C ALA A 217 -3.51 4.96 16.62
N LEU A 218 -4.83 4.76 16.50
CA LEU A 218 -5.75 5.79 16.03
C LEU A 218 -5.74 7.02 16.94
N ASN A 219 -5.82 6.83 18.26
CA ASN A 219 -5.75 7.93 19.24
C ASN A 219 -4.43 8.70 19.13
N GLN A 220 -3.30 7.99 19.02
CA GLN A 220 -1.97 8.61 18.84
C GLN A 220 -1.90 9.39 17.53
N LYS A 221 -2.48 8.86 16.45
CA LYS A 221 -2.51 9.51 15.14
C LYS A 221 -3.37 10.77 15.17
N MET A 222 -4.55 10.73 15.80
CA MET A 222 -5.41 11.91 15.94
C MET A 222 -4.80 13.03 16.80
N ALA A 223 -3.87 12.70 17.71
CA ALA A 223 -3.17 13.67 18.55
C ALA A 223 -2.07 14.47 17.83
N VAL A 224 -1.69 14.10 16.59
CA VAL A 224 -0.66 14.82 15.82
C VAL A 224 -1.27 16.07 15.15
N PRO A 225 -0.77 17.28 15.42
CA PRO A 225 -1.25 18.50 14.79
C PRO A 225 -1.20 18.43 13.26
N GLY A 226 -2.29 18.82 12.58
CA GLY A 226 -2.42 18.74 11.12
C GLY A 226 -3.02 17.44 10.58
N ILE A 227 -3.43 16.49 11.45
CA ILE A 227 -4.23 15.31 11.06
C ILE A 227 -5.74 15.56 11.15
N LYS A 228 -6.19 16.46 12.03
CA LYS A 228 -7.57 16.95 12.03
C LYS A 228 -7.81 17.81 10.78
N ASN A 229 -8.89 17.54 10.04
CA ASN A 229 -9.35 18.44 8.99
C ASN A 229 -9.65 19.82 9.62
N PRO A 230 -9.22 20.96 9.04
CA PRO A 230 -9.53 22.29 9.60
C PRO A 230 -11.03 22.54 9.81
N ASN A 231 -11.88 21.82 9.06
CA ASN A 231 -13.34 21.89 9.18
C ASN A 231 -13.94 20.97 10.26
N GLU A 232 -13.12 20.18 10.95
CA GLU A 232 -13.49 19.27 12.05
C GLU A 232 -12.91 19.73 13.40
N LEU A 233 -12.34 20.94 13.45
CA LEU A 233 -11.96 21.58 14.70
C LEU A 233 -13.24 22.10 15.36
N ASP A 234 -13.65 21.48 16.48
CA ASP A 234 -14.67 22.06 17.35
C ASP A 234 -14.22 23.46 17.79
N ASP A 235 -15.16 24.40 17.85
CA ASP A 235 -14.94 25.82 18.24
C ASP A 235 -14.26 25.97 19.62
N GLU A 236 -14.18 24.90 20.43
CA GLU A 236 -13.46 24.87 21.70
C GLU A 236 -11.93 24.78 21.56
N ASP A 237 -11.41 24.29 20.42
CA ASP A 237 -9.96 24.17 20.15
C ASP A 237 -9.37 25.45 19.50
N MET A 238 -10.19 26.48 19.22
CA MET A 238 -9.79 27.77 18.59
C MET A 238 -9.47 28.89 19.60
N LYS A 239 -9.05 28.56 20.83
CA LYS A 239 -8.66 29.55 21.85
C LYS A 239 -7.16 29.72 22.03
#